data_AF-A0AAP9NBE5-F1
#
_entry.id   AF-A0AAP9NBE5-F1
#
_cell.length_a   1.000
_cell.length_b   1.000
_cell.length_c   1.000
_cell.angle_alpha   90.00
_cell.angle_beta   90.00
_cell.angle_gamma   90.00
#
_symmetry.space_group_name_H-M   'P 1'
#
loop_
_entity.id
_entity.type
_entity.pdbx_description
1 polymer ?
#
loop_
_entity_poly.entity_id
_entity_poly.type
_entity_poly.pdbx_seq_one_letter_code
_entity_poly.pdbx_strand_id
1 'polypeptide(L)'
;MKLAEAMNTYNPALSEIKRRGYNIKIRLDESQNEIERWIAQKHDLEIIGFNPLSLLGLIIIAEQYGNDWNKVHTEDWYDKILENDEI
;
A
#
# COMPACT_ATOMS: atom_id res chain seq x y z
N MET A 1 -1.79 -13.63 -19.22
CA MET A 1 -1.05 -12.44 -18.76
C MET A 1 -0.62 -12.67 -17.32
N LYS A 2 0.63 -12.40 -16.96
CA LYS A 2 1.14 -12.54 -15.57
C LYS A 2 1.54 -11.15 -15.07
N LEU A 3 0.98 -10.74 -13.94
CA LEU A 3 1.37 -9.53 -13.23
C LEU A 3 2.04 -9.98 -11.93
N ALA A 4 3.16 -9.37 -11.59
CA ALA A 4 3.90 -9.66 -10.37
C ALA A 4 4.37 -8.35 -9.76
N GLU A 5 4.69 -8.36 -8.47
CA GLU A 5 5.33 -7.23 -7.83
C GLU A 5 6.73 -7.03 -8.42
N ALA A 6 6.85 -6.02 -9.27
CA ALA A 6 8.09 -5.64 -9.94
C ALA A 6 7.99 -4.16 -10.34
N MET A 7 9.13 -3.53 -10.64
CA MET A 7 9.17 -2.08 -10.91
C MET A 7 8.29 -1.64 -12.11
N ASN A 8 7.94 -2.55 -13.01
CA ASN A 8 7.03 -2.25 -14.13
C ASN A 8 5.56 -2.01 -13.69
N THR A 9 5.18 -2.36 -12.45
CA THR A 9 3.84 -2.10 -11.91
C THR A 9 3.75 -0.79 -11.12
N TYR A 10 4.89 -0.17 -10.83
CA TYR A 10 4.96 1.02 -9.97
C TYR A 10 4.29 2.23 -10.61
N ASN A 11 4.54 2.50 -11.89
CA ASN A 11 3.93 3.65 -12.57
C ASN A 11 2.39 3.55 -12.61
N PRO A 12 1.77 2.43 -13.00
CA PRO A 12 0.32 2.26 -12.87
C PRO A 12 -0.20 2.52 -11.46
N ALA A 13 0.48 2.02 -10.42
CA ALA A 13 0.09 2.25 -9.04
C ALA A 13 0.17 3.75 -8.67
N LEU A 14 1.27 4.43 -9.00
CA LEU A 14 1.46 5.86 -8.75
C LEU A 14 0.43 6.71 -9.50
N SER A 15 0.10 6.36 -10.75
CA SER A 15 -0.94 7.03 -11.53
C SER A 15 -2.30 6.94 -10.84
N GLU A 16 -2.65 5.77 -10.32
CA GLU A 16 -3.90 5.56 -9.58
C GLU A 16 -3.94 6.35 -8.26
N ILE A 17 -2.83 6.34 -7.50
CA ILE A 17 -2.69 7.13 -6.26
C ILE A 17 -2.90 8.64 -6.55
N LYS A 18 -2.28 9.15 -7.62
CA LYS A 18 -2.47 10.54 -8.06
C LYS A 18 -3.91 10.82 -8.48
N ARG A 19 -4.54 9.91 -9.22
CA ARG A 19 -5.95 10.03 -9.63
C ARG A 19 -6.90 10.10 -8.43
N ARG A 20 -6.57 9.41 -7.33
CA ARG A 20 -7.32 9.46 -6.05
C ARG A 20 -7.09 10.76 -5.26
N GLY A 21 -6.20 11.65 -5.72
CA GLY A 21 -5.96 12.97 -5.13
C GLY A 21 -4.92 12.98 -4.01
N TYR A 22 -4.07 11.94 -3.90
CA TYR A 22 -2.98 11.94 -2.92
C TYR A 22 -1.73 12.64 -3.46
N ASN A 23 -1.09 13.40 -2.59
CA ASN A 23 0.30 13.82 -2.78
C ASN A 23 1.24 12.68 -2.38
N ILE A 24 2.35 12.54 -3.09
CA ILE A 24 3.31 11.45 -2.88
C ILE A 24 4.64 12.07 -2.49
N LYS A 25 5.24 11.54 -1.43
CA LYS A 25 6.58 11.87 -0.95
C LYS A 25 7.37 10.58 -0.78
N ILE A 26 8.70 10.71 -0.75
CA ILE A 26 9.61 9.63 -0.40
C ILE A 26 10.38 10.03 0.86
N ARG A 27 10.65 9.06 1.71
CA ARG A 27 11.64 9.15 2.78
C ARG A 27 12.84 8.33 2.35
N LEU A 28 14.02 8.95 2.39
CA LEU A 28 15.28 8.27 2.15
C LEU A 28 15.85 7.75 3.47
N ASP A 29 16.70 6.73 3.39
CA ASP A 29 17.47 6.21 4.50
C ASP A 29 18.47 7.26 5.06
N GLU A 30 19.15 6.93 6.15
CA GLU A 30 20.15 7.84 6.76
C GLU A 30 21.25 8.25 5.78
N SER A 31 21.61 7.37 4.84
CA SER A 31 22.62 7.64 3.83
C SER A 31 22.15 8.56 2.69
N GLN A 32 20.84 8.83 2.62
CA GLN A 32 20.17 9.57 1.55
C GLN A 32 20.35 8.96 0.15
N ASN A 33 20.62 7.65 0.06
CA ASN A 33 20.86 6.96 -1.21
C ASN A 33 19.75 5.98 -1.57
N GLU A 34 18.99 5.51 -0.59
CA GLU A 34 17.95 4.51 -0.80
C GLU A 34 16.59 5.00 -0.34
N ILE A 35 15.54 4.62 -1.07
CA ILE A 35 14.18 4.91 -0.66
C ILE A 35 13.82 3.96 0.49
N GLU A 36 13.68 4.53 1.68
CA GLU A 36 13.23 3.80 2.86
C GLU A 36 11.72 3.58 2.81
N ARG A 37 10.94 4.64 2.51
CA ARG A 37 9.47 4.60 2.50
C ARG A 37 8.86 5.51 1.45
N TRP A 38 7.68 5.11 0.97
CA TRP A 38 6.76 5.93 0.17
C TRP A 38 5.64 6.44 1.08
N ILE A 39 5.28 7.70 0.95
CA ILE A 39 4.29 8.35 1.79
C ILE A 39 3.21 8.99 0.89
N ALA A 40 1.95 8.65 1.13
CA ALA A 40 0.79 9.28 0.49
C ALA A 40 0.07 10.18 1.49
N GLN A 41 -0.25 11.40 1.09
CA GLN A 41 -0.91 12.40 1.93
C GLN A 41 -2.16 12.98 1.26
N LYS A 42 -3.28 13.04 1.98
CA LYS A 42 -4.53 13.67 1.54
C LYS A 42 -5.30 14.21 2.75
N HIS A 43 -5.46 15.53 2.82
CA HIS A 43 -5.96 16.22 4.03
C HIS A 43 -5.11 15.82 5.27
N ASP A 44 -5.76 15.32 6.33
CA ASP A 44 -5.11 14.90 7.58
C ASP A 44 -4.65 13.42 7.56
N LEU A 45 -4.83 12.72 6.44
CA LEU A 45 -4.47 11.32 6.29
C LEU A 45 -3.05 11.18 5.73
N GLU A 46 -2.20 10.46 6.47
CA GLU A 46 -0.87 10.03 6.05
C GLU A 46 -0.80 8.51 6.02
N ILE A 47 -0.35 7.96 4.89
CA ILE A 47 -0.23 6.52 4.66
C ILE A 47 1.18 6.22 4.21
N ILE A 48 1.82 5.21 4.80
CA ILE A 48 3.22 4.88 4.60
C ILE A 48 3.35 3.44 4.11
N GLY A 49 3.98 3.25 2.96
CA GLY A 49 4.23 1.94 2.34
C GLY A 49 5.70 1.75 1.96
N PHE A 50 6.09 0.52 1.67
CA PHE A 50 7.46 0.17 1.27
C PHE A 50 7.71 0.41 -0.23
N ASN A 51 6.66 0.32 -1.04
CA ASN A 51 6.69 0.55 -2.48
C ASN A 51 5.33 1.08 -2.97
N PRO A 52 5.21 1.51 -4.23
CA PRO A 52 3.95 2.05 -4.74
C PRO A 52 2.75 1.09 -4.70
N LEU A 53 2.96 -0.23 -4.82
CA LEU A 53 1.88 -1.21 -4.76
C LEU A 53 1.35 -1.38 -3.33
N SER A 54 2.24 -1.59 -2.36
CA SER A 54 1.85 -1.66 -0.94
C SER A 54 1.20 -0.35 -0.48
N LEU A 55 1.70 0.80 -0.95
CA LEU A 55 1.11 2.10 -0.66
C LEU A 55 -0.33 2.21 -1.23
N LEU A 56 -0.57 1.76 -2.46
CA LEU A 56 -1.92 1.73 -3.05
C LEU A 56 -2.85 0.79 -2.28
N GLY A 57 -2.38 -0.39 -1.86
CA GLY A 57 -3.15 -1.32 -1.04
C GLY A 57 -3.60 -0.68 0.28
N LEU A 58 -2.68 -0.01 0.98
CA LEU A 58 -2.98 0.70 2.22
C LEU A 58 -3.97 1.87 2.00
N ILE A 59 -3.85 2.61 0.89
CA ILE A 59 -4.82 3.63 0.51
C ILE A 59 -6.22 3.04 0.35
N ILE A 60 -6.34 1.88 -0.31
CA ILE A 60 -7.65 1.23 -0.50
C ILE A 60 -8.26 0.84 0.85
N ILE A 61 -7.46 0.27 1.76
CA ILE A 61 -7.90 -0.07 3.12
C ILE A 61 -8.38 1.19 3.86
N ALA A 62 -7.59 2.26 3.83
CA ALA A 62 -7.93 3.50 4.51
C ALA A 62 -9.18 4.18 3.92
N GLU A 63 -9.35 4.16 2.59
CA GLU A 63 -10.55 4.72 1.94
C GLU A 63 -11.81 3.89 2.21
N GLN A 64 -11.66 2.56 2.34
CA GLN A 64 -12.79 1.67 2.58
C GLN A 64 -13.27 1.69 4.03
N TYR A 65 -12.34 1.75 4.99
CA TYR A 65 -12.66 1.57 6.41
C TYR A 65 -12.39 2.81 7.28
N GLY A 66 -11.76 3.85 6.72
CA GLY A 66 -11.48 5.09 7.43
C GLY A 66 -10.63 4.88 8.68
N ASN A 67 -10.89 5.68 9.71
CA ASN A 67 -10.14 5.66 10.97
C ASN A 67 -10.31 4.37 11.79
N ASP A 68 -11.35 3.59 11.53
CA ASP A 68 -11.67 2.36 12.26
C ASP A 68 -11.18 1.10 11.53
N TRP A 69 -10.27 1.24 10.55
CA TRP A 69 -9.73 0.12 9.77
C TRP A 69 -9.21 -1.05 10.61
N ASN A 70 -8.67 -0.77 11.80
CA ASN A 70 -8.11 -1.78 12.71
C ASN A 70 -9.15 -2.43 13.64
N LYS A 71 -10.42 -2.00 13.57
CA LYS A 71 -11.55 -2.56 14.31
C LYS A 71 -12.47 -3.39 13.42
N VAL A 72 -12.16 -3.46 12.12
CA VAL A 72 -12.95 -4.24 11.17
C VAL A 72 -12.76 -5.72 11.48
N HIS A 73 -13.87 -6.39 11.80
CA HIS A 73 -13.90 -7.84 11.94
C HIS A 73 -14.01 -8.47 10.55
N THR A 74 -12.86 -8.79 9.95
CA THR A 74 -12.80 -9.66 8.78
C THR A 74 -12.66 -11.11 9.21
N GLU A 75 -13.09 -12.02 8.35
CA GLU A 75 -12.68 -13.41 8.46
C GLU A 75 -11.14 -13.53 8.41
N ASP A 76 -10.57 -14.50 9.14
CA ASP A 76 -9.14 -14.76 9.15
C ASP A 76 -8.73 -15.48 7.85
N TRP A 77 -8.70 -14.71 6.77
CA TRP A 77 -8.31 -15.21 5.47
C TRP A 77 -6.84 -15.61 5.42
N TYR A 78 -5.99 -15.03 6.28
CA TYR A 78 -4.58 -15.34 6.30
C TYR A 78 -4.36 -16.78 6.75
N ASP A 79 -4.86 -17.15 7.92
CA ASP A 79 -4.72 -18.51 8.46
C ASP A 79 -5.40 -19.54 7.54
N LYS A 80 -6.61 -19.22 7.04
CA LYS A 80 -7.33 -20.11 6.11
C LYS A 80 -6.58 -20.35 4.80
N ILE A 81 -5.89 -19.35 4.25
CA ILE A 81 -5.12 -19.55 3.01
C ILE A 81 -3.91 -20.44 3.30
N LEU A 82 -3.20 -20.21 4.41
CA LEU A 82 -2.05 -21.03 4.79
C LEU A 82 -2.43 -22.50 5.02
N GLU A 83 -3.56 -22.77 5.67
CA GLU A 83 -4.07 -24.13 5.90
C GLU A 83 -4.41 -24.86 4.58
N ASN A 84 -4.82 -24.13 3.54
CA ASN A 84 -5.20 -24.72 2.25
C ASN A 84 -4.02 -24.89 1.28
N ASP A 85 -2.87 -24.28 1.56
CA ASP A 85 -1.66 -24.36 0.73
C ASP A 85 -0.71 -25.50 1.16
N GLU A 86 -1.02 -26.24 2.25
CA GLU A 86 -0.35 -27.52 2.57
C GLU A 86 -0.84 -28.65 1.64
N ILE A 87 -0.36 -28.65 0.37
CA ILE A 87 -0.51 -29.77 -0.60
C ILE A 87 0.86 -30.21 -1.11
#